data_AF-A0A2J6TAB4-F1
#
_entry.id   AF-A0A2J6TAB4-F1
#
_cell.length_a   1.000
_cell.length_b   1.000
_cell.length_c   1.000
_cell.angle_alpha   90.00
_cell.angle_beta   90.00
_cell.angle_gamma   90.00
#
_symmetry.space_group_name_H-M   'P 1'
#
loop_
_entity.id
_entity.type
_entity.pdbx_description
1 polymer ?
#
loop_
_entity_poly.entity_id
_entity_poly.type
_entity_poly.pdbx_seq_one_letter_code
_entity_poly.pdbx_strand_id
1 'polypeptide(L)' 'MTEADRRAVRRWKQANPKAIREDVIKWFDQEFHYKIGQQTVSTTLSTKYDYLDYDTRNGR' A
#
# COMPACT_ATOMS: atom_id res chain seq x y z
N MET A 1 10.69 -0.62 2.25
CA MET A 1 9.43 -0.46 1.49
C MET A 1 9.63 0.58 0.41
N THR A 2 9.54 0.13 -0.84
CA THR A 2 9.75 0.93 -2.05
C THR A 2 8.49 1.73 -2.42
N GLU A 3 8.57 2.62 -3.41
CA GLU A 3 7.37 3.30 -3.95
C GLU A 3 6.42 2.33 -4.67
N ALA A 4 6.95 1.29 -5.32
CA ALA A 4 6.15 0.24 -5.94
C ALA A 4 5.30 -0.50 -4.90
N ASP A 5 5.90 -0.85 -3.75
CA ASP A 5 5.19 -1.50 -2.63
C ASP A 5 4.09 -0.59 -2.07
N ARG A 6 4.40 0.70 -1.88
CA ARG A 6 3.42 1.70 -1.42
C ARG A 6 2.25 1.80 -2.38
N ARG A 7 2.52 1.84 -3.68
CA ARG A 7 1.49 1.89 -4.73
C ARG A 7 0.61 0.64 -4.70
N ALA A 8 1.21 -0.54 -4.53
CA ALA A 8 0.47 -1.79 -4.43
C ALA A 8 -0.49 -1.78 -3.21
N VAL A 9 0.00 -1.36 -2.03
CA VAL A 9 -0.82 -1.21 -0.82
C VAL A 9 -2.00 -0.27 -1.05
N ARG A 10 -1.75 0.89 -1.63
CA ARG A 10 -2.80 1.89 -1.87
C ARG A 10 -3.83 1.39 -2.87
N ARG A 11 -3.40 0.79 -3.99
CA ARG A 11 -4.30 0.17 -4.97
C ARG A 11 -5.16 -0.94 -4.38
N TRP A 12 -4.55 -1.82 -3.58
CA TRP A 12 -5.28 -2.90 -2.93
C TRP A 12 -6.30 -2.36 -1.93
N LYS A 13 -5.95 -1.32 -1.16
CA LYS A 13 -6.86 -0.67 -0.21
C LYS A 13 -8.02 0.06 -0.90
N GLN A 14 -7.80 0.64 -2.09
CA GLN A 14 -8.86 1.23 -2.91
C GLN A 14 -9.83 0.15 -3.43
N ALA A 15 -9.32 -1.01 -3.85
CA ALA A 15 -10.15 -2.15 -4.23
C ALA A 15 -10.90 -2.78 -3.03
N ASN A 16 -10.35 -2.64 -1.82
CA ASN A 16 -10.89 -3.18 -0.56
C ASN A 16 -11.17 -2.07 0.47
N PRO A 17 -12.17 -1.19 0.23
CA PRO A 17 -12.40 -0.01 1.07
C PRO A 17 -12.78 -0.36 2.52
N LYS A 18 -13.34 -1.55 2.76
CA LYS A 18 -13.70 -2.04 4.11
C LYS A 18 -12.55 -2.71 4.87
N ALA A 19 -11.45 -3.07 4.20
CA ALA A 19 -10.33 -3.75 4.84
C ALA A 19 -9.72 -2.90 5.96
N ILE A 20 -9.45 -3.49 7.12
CA ILE A 20 -8.76 -2.76 8.19
C ILE A 20 -7.24 -2.81 7.99
N ARG A 21 -6.49 -2.11 8.83
CA ARG A 21 -5.02 -2.06 8.71
C ARG A 21 -4.38 -3.43 8.87
N GLU A 22 -4.95 -4.29 9.70
CA GLU A 22 -4.48 -5.66 9.91
C GLU A 22 -4.62 -6.50 8.63
N ASP A 23 -5.71 -6.33 7.89
CA ASP A 23 -5.91 -7.00 6.60
C ASP A 23 -4.86 -6.55 5.59
N VAL A 24 -4.53 -5.25 5.55
CA VAL A 24 -3.47 -4.72 4.68
C VAL A 24 -2.12 -5.33 5.03
N ILE A 25 -1.78 -5.46 6.31
CA ILE A 25 -0.52 -6.09 6.75
C ILE A 25 -0.48 -7.55 6.33
N LYS A 26 -1.58 -8.29 6.56
CA LYS A 26 -1.69 -9.70 6.21
C LYS A 26 -1.55 -9.91 4.71
N TRP A 27 -2.26 -9.13 3.90
CA TRP A 27 -2.17 -9.17 2.45
C TRP A 27 -0.75 -8.83 1.98
N PHE A 28 -0.12 -7.80 2.56
CA PHE A 28 1.23 -7.39 2.19
C PHE A 28 2.29 -8.45 2.50
N ASP A 29 2.19 -9.11 3.66
CA ASP A 29 3.08 -10.21 4.04
C ASP A 29 2.93 -11.41 3.08
N GLN A 30 1.71 -11.68 2.61
CA GLN A 30 1.42 -12.74 1.65
C GLN A 30 1.97 -12.43 0.24
N GLU A 31 1.85 -11.18 -0.21
CA GLU A 31 2.23 -10.76 -1.56
C GLU A 31 3.74 -10.53 -1.71
N PHE A 32 4.38 -9.92 -0.71
CA PHE A 32 5.78 -9.48 -0.80
C PHE A 32 6.75 -10.32 0.06
N HIS A 33 6.26 -11.28 0.83
CA HIS A 33 7.04 -12.14 1.73
C HIS A 33 7.89 -11.38 2.77
N TYR A 34 7.47 -10.17 3.15
CA TYR A 34 8.08 -9.45 4.26
C TYR A 34 7.05 -8.62 5.04
N LYS A 35 7.31 -8.48 6.35
CA LYS A 35 6.39 -7.86 7.29
C LYS A 35 6.55 -6.34 7.33
N ILE A 36 5.41 -5.65 7.38
CA ILE A 36 5.34 -4.21 7.64
C ILE A 36 4.53 -3.94 8.91
N GLY A 37 4.90 -2.89 9.63
CA GLY A 37 4.19 -2.48 10.85
C GLY A 37 2.95 -1.63 10.57
N GLN A 38 2.08 -1.50 11.58
CA GLN A 38 0.89 -0.65 11.48
C GLN A 38 1.23 0.83 11.18
N GLN A 39 2.33 1.36 11.71
CA GLN A 39 2.80 2.71 11.39
C GLN A 39 3.18 2.85 9.92
N THR A 40 3.85 1.85 9.34
CA THR A 40 4.21 1.83 7.92
C THR A 40 2.97 1.88 7.03
N VAL A 41 1.94 1.07 7.35
CA VAL A 41 0.65 1.12 6.64
C VAL A 41 -0.02 2.48 6.80
N SER A 42 -0.07 3.00 8.02
CA SER A 42 -0.61 4.33 8.34
C SER A 42 0.03 5.44 7.52
N THR A 43 1.36 5.45 7.44
CA THR A 43 2.12 6.41 6.68
C THR A 43 1.93 6.24 5.18
N THR A 44 1.69 5.02 4.69
CA THR A 44 1.49 4.72 3.26
C THR A 44 0.11 5.14 2.77
N LEU A 45 -0.91 4.96 3.61
CA LEU A 45 -2.28 5.37 3.33
C LEU A 45 -2.54 6.85 3.63
N SER A 46 -1.56 7.60 4.11
CA SER A 46 -1.72 9.03 4.39
C SER A 46 -1.59 9.87 3.12
N THR A 47 -2.01 11.13 3.23
CA THR A 47 -1.97 12.14 2.16
C THR A 47 -0.58 12.36 1.58
N LYS A 48 0.48 12.05 2.34
CA LYS A 48 1.87 12.13 1.89
C LYS A 48 2.12 11.32 0.61
N TYR A 49 1.40 10.21 0.41
CA TYR A 49 1.58 9.33 -0.75
C TYR A 49 0.36 9.28 -1.67
N ASP A 50 -0.57 10.23 -1.58
CA ASP A 50 -1.71 10.31 -2.50
C ASP A 50 -1.26 10.44 -3.96
N TYR A 51 -0.10 11.04 -4.21
CA TYR A 51 0.49 11.13 -5.55
C TYR A 51 0.72 9.75 -6.20
N LEU A 52 0.90 8.68 -5.42
CA LEU A 52 1.10 7.33 -5.94
C LEU A 52 -0.17 6.72 -6.54
N ASP A 53 -1.35 7.28 -6.24
CA ASP A 53 -2.62 6.84 -6.82
C ASP A 53 -2.77 7.34 -8.27
N TYR A 54 -2.22 8.51 -8.55
CA TYR A 54 -2.28 9.19 -9.84
C TYR A 54 -1.06 8.95 -10.72
N ASP A 55 0.05 8.51 -10.13
CA ASP A 55 1.26 8.21 -10.88
C ASP A 55 1.12 6.91 -11.67
N THR A 56 0.57 7.05 -12.88
CA THR A 56 0.46 6.00 -13.90
C THR A 56 1.75 5.83 -14.71
N ARG A 57 2.87 6.46 -14.32
CA ARG A 57 4.16 6.30 -15.00
C ARG A 57 4.79 4.93 -14.69
N ASN A 58 4.18 3.90 -15.25
CA ASN A 58 4.89 2.77 -15.83
C ASN A 58 4.88 2.99 -17.35
N GLY A 59 5.77 3.85 -17.82
CA GLY A 59 6.21 3.85 -19.22
C GLY A 59 7.68 3.49 -19.18
N ARG A 60 8.00 2.25 -19.55
CA ARG A 60 9.35 1.78 -19.88
C ARG A 60 10.00 2.65 -20.93
#